data_AF-A0A1I7SYI5-F1
#
_entry.id   AF-A0A1I7SYI5-F1
#
_cell.length_a   1.000
_cell.length_b   1.000
_cell.length_c   1.000
_cell.angle_alpha   90.00
_cell.angle_beta   90.00
_cell.angle_gamma   90.00
#
_symmetry.space_group_name_H-M   'P 1'
#
loop_
_entity.id
_entity.type
_entity.pdbx_description
1 polymer ?
#
loop_
_entity_poly.entity_id
_entity_poly.type
_entity_poly.pdbx_seq_one_letter_code
_entity_poly.pdbx_strand_id
1 'polypeptide(L)'
;MHNVTLENWESCEVPIETYEISLVKNYEKLQRHIYETMDFERSQSAVTSQPSVFIGNLHISGAPADTFLDTRGWGKGVVTINQYNIGRYWASIGPQVGKKLEIYKNRIITANSIHTV
;
A
#
# COMPACT_ATOMS: atom_id res chain seq x y z
N MET A 1 -38.25 15.64 1.34
CA MET A 1 -36.82 15.44 1.02
C MET A 1 -36.50 16.40 -0.10
N HIS A 2 -35.62 17.38 0.11
CA HIS A 2 -35.26 18.34 -0.94
C HIS A 2 -34.06 17.79 -1.71
N ASN A 3 -34.16 17.78 -3.04
CA ASN A 3 -33.03 17.44 -3.89
C ASN A 3 -32.09 18.65 -3.91
N VAL A 4 -30.87 18.44 -3.43
CA VAL A 4 -29.77 19.40 -3.53
C VAL A 4 -28.74 18.79 -4.47
N THR A 5 -28.37 19.52 -5.51
CA THR A 5 -27.34 19.12 -6.47
C THR A 5 -26.02 19.75 -6.07
N LEU A 6 -24.96 18.94 -6.07
CA LEU A 6 -23.61 19.37 -5.78
C LEU A 6 -22.96 19.84 -7.08
N GLU A 7 -22.63 21.13 -7.17
CA GLU A 7 -22.01 21.77 -8.34
C GLU A 7 -20.56 22.19 -8.02
N ASN A 8 -19.75 22.46 -9.05
CA ASN A 8 -18.35 22.92 -8.94
C ASN A 8 -17.39 21.93 -8.25
N TRP A 9 -17.42 20.65 -8.63
CA TRP A 9 -16.47 19.66 -8.15
C TRP A 9 -15.10 19.77 -8.82
N GLU A 10 -14.05 19.75 -8.00
CA GLU A 10 -12.67 19.51 -8.43
C GLU A 10 -12.28 18.06 -8.09
N SER A 11 -11.71 17.35 -9.05
CA SER A 11 -11.18 15.99 -8.85
C SER A 11 -9.69 15.94 -9.13
N CYS A 12 -8.94 15.17 -8.34
CA CYS A 12 -7.56 14.81 -8.66
C CYS A 12 -7.46 13.32 -9.01
N GLU A 13 -6.73 13.01 -10.07
CA GLU A 13 -6.42 11.62 -10.42
C GLU A 13 -5.29 11.11 -9.53
N VAL A 14 -5.49 9.93 -8.94
CA VAL A 14 -4.43 9.19 -8.25
C VAL A 14 -4.11 8.00 -9.14
N PRO A 15 -3.00 8.03 -9.91
CA PRO A 15 -2.66 6.94 -10.81
C PRO A 15 -2.15 5.75 -9.98
N ILE A 16 -3.07 4.89 -9.55
CA ILE A 16 -2.75 3.68 -8.78
C ILE A 16 -2.29 2.55 -9.72
N GLU A 17 -2.53 2.67 -11.02
CA GLU A 17 -2.18 1.65 -12.02
C GLU A 17 -0.73 1.74 -12.50
N THR A 18 0.02 2.77 -12.12
CA THR A 18 1.42 2.83 -12.50
C THR A 18 2.17 1.70 -11.82
N TYR A 19 2.85 0.90 -12.64
CA TYR A 19 3.77 -0.14 -12.20
C TYR A 19 4.87 0.40 -11.28
N GLU A 20 5.00 1.72 -11.16
CA GLU A 20 5.90 2.42 -10.27
C GLU A 20 5.16 3.60 -9.57
N ILE A 21 4.97 3.51 -8.25
CA ILE A 21 4.44 4.63 -7.44
C ILE A 21 5.39 5.83 -7.45
N SER A 22 6.66 5.64 -7.82
CA SER A 22 7.63 6.73 -8.04
C SER A 22 7.15 7.78 -9.04
N LEU A 23 6.24 7.40 -9.95
CA LEU A 23 5.66 8.28 -10.96
C LEU A 23 4.54 9.17 -10.41
N VAL A 24 4.07 8.92 -9.19
CA VAL A 24 3.11 9.82 -8.52
C VAL A 24 3.81 11.15 -8.28
N LYS A 25 3.22 12.25 -8.76
CA LYS A 25 3.74 13.61 -8.52
C LYS A 25 4.01 13.79 -7.03
N ASN A 26 5.21 14.30 -6.70
CA ASN A 26 5.69 14.51 -5.33
C ASN A 26 5.95 13.23 -4.51
N TYR A 27 6.12 12.06 -5.14
CA TYR A 27 6.44 10.82 -4.43
C TYR A 27 7.63 10.97 -3.48
N GLU A 28 8.73 11.58 -3.91
CA GLU A 28 9.89 11.81 -3.04
C GLU A 28 9.56 12.66 -1.81
N LYS A 29 8.68 13.66 -1.98
CA LYS A 29 8.24 14.52 -0.88
C LYS A 29 7.34 13.76 0.08
N LEU A 30 6.44 12.93 -0.44
CA LEU A 30 5.60 12.02 0.35
C LEU A 30 6.46 11.01 1.11
N GLN A 31 7.39 10.36 0.42
CA GLN A 31 8.31 9.39 0.98
C GLN A 31 9.13 10.01 2.11
N ARG A 32 9.73 11.19 1.88
CA ARG A 32 10.49 11.93 2.91
C ARG A 32 9.63 12.28 4.11
N HIS A 33 8.43 12.82 3.87
CA HIS A 33 7.52 13.19 4.94
C HIS A 33 7.12 11.98 5.79
N ILE A 34 6.84 10.83 5.16
CA ILE A 34 6.51 9.61 5.90
C ILE A 34 7.72 9.14 6.72
N TYR A 35 8.93 9.10 6.14
CA TYR A 35 10.12 8.71 6.89
C TYR A 35 10.43 9.64 8.08
N GLU A 36 10.21 10.94 7.93
CA GLU A 36 10.41 11.94 8.99
C GLU A 36 9.33 11.86 10.09
N THR A 37 8.12 11.44 9.74
CA THR A 37 6.98 11.35 10.66
C THR A 37 6.75 9.96 11.24
N MET A 38 7.46 8.95 10.74
CA MET A 38 7.42 7.57 11.24
C MET A 38 8.01 7.50 12.65
N ASP A 39 7.14 7.61 13.65
CA ASP A 39 7.46 7.30 15.03
C ASP A 39 7.39 5.79 15.25
N PHE A 40 8.57 5.14 15.25
CA PHE A 40 8.68 3.67 15.38
C PHE A 40 8.05 3.15 16.69
N GLU A 41 8.03 3.95 17.76
CA GLU A 41 7.46 3.53 19.04
C GLU A 41 5.93 3.54 19.04
N ARG A 42 5.30 4.36 18.20
CA ARG A 42 3.84 4.48 18.08
C ARG A 42 3.21 3.42 17.17
N SER A 43 4.02 2.64 16.45
CA SER A 43 3.60 1.71 15.40
C SER A 43 2.97 0.40 15.88
N GLN A 44 2.82 0.17 17.19
CA GLN A 44 2.34 -1.10 17.75
C GLN A 44 0.84 -1.39 17.51
N SER A 45 0.06 -0.44 16.97
CA SER A 45 -1.36 -0.67 16.63
C SER A 45 -1.64 -0.26 15.18
N ALA A 46 -1.70 -1.25 14.28
CA ALA A 46 -2.00 -1.08 12.86
C ALA A 46 -3.48 -0.74 12.56
N VAL A 47 -4.28 -0.44 13.59
CA VAL A 47 -5.68 -0.08 13.42
C VAL A 47 -5.79 1.43 13.24
N THR A 48 -5.98 1.86 11.99
CA THR A 48 -6.33 3.24 11.66
C THR A 48 -7.83 3.32 11.36
N SER A 49 -8.48 4.39 11.82
CA SER A 49 -9.91 4.67 11.51
C SER A 49 -10.09 5.43 10.19
N GLN A 50 -9.00 5.76 9.51
CA GLN A 50 -8.96 6.59 8.30
C GLN A 50 -8.07 5.92 7.23
N PRO A 51 -8.25 6.25 5.93
CA PRO A 51 -7.31 5.86 4.88
C PRO A 51 -5.89 6.26 5.29
N SER A 52 -4.95 5.33 5.19
CA SER A 52 -3.62 5.51 5.78
C SER A 52 -2.57 4.82 4.94
N VAL A 53 -1.41 5.47 4.84
CA VAL A 53 -0.24 4.89 4.17
C VAL A 53 0.63 4.19 5.19
N PHE A 54 0.86 2.89 5.01
CA PHE A 54 1.79 2.12 5.84
C PHE A 54 3.07 1.87 5.07
N ILE A 55 4.23 2.12 5.69
CA ILE A 55 5.55 1.84 5.14
C ILE A 55 6.31 0.92 6.10
N GLY A 56 6.92 -0.15 5.58
CA GLY A 56 7.76 -1.04 6.38
C GLY A 56 8.91 -1.63 5.58
N ASN A 57 10.03 -1.96 6.24
CA ASN A 57 11.19 -2.58 5.60
C ASN A 57 11.32 -4.07 5.97
N LEU A 58 11.42 -4.96 4.98
CA LEU A 58 11.66 -6.40 5.19
C LEU A 58 13.10 -6.78 4.80
N HIS A 59 13.86 -7.33 5.76
CA HIS A 59 15.19 -7.89 5.52
C HIS A 59 15.13 -9.40 5.30
N ILE A 60 15.79 -9.89 4.26
CA ILE A 60 15.85 -11.33 3.91
C ILE A 60 17.32 -11.75 3.91
N SER A 61 17.67 -12.70 4.77
CA SER A 61 19.06 -13.16 4.96
C SER A 61 19.54 -14.17 3.91
N GLY A 62 18.65 -14.63 3.01
CA GLY A 62 18.93 -15.63 1.97
C GLY A 62 18.36 -15.26 0.61
N ALA A 63 18.33 -16.22 -0.31
CA ALA A 63 17.77 -16.02 -1.64
C ALA A 63 16.24 -15.82 -1.56
N PRO A 64 15.67 -14.80 -2.22
CA PRO A 64 14.23 -14.60 -2.27
C PRO A 64 13.55 -15.76 -3.02
N ALA A 65 12.36 -16.13 -2.57
CA ALA A 65 11.50 -17.13 -3.18
C ALA A 65 10.11 -16.54 -3.43
N ASP A 66 9.36 -17.16 -4.34
CA ASP A 66 7.97 -16.78 -4.57
C ASP A 66 7.20 -16.95 -3.25
N THR A 67 6.38 -15.97 -2.91
CA THR A 67 5.72 -15.90 -1.60
C THR A 67 4.34 -15.27 -1.72
N PHE A 68 3.65 -15.20 -0.60
CA PHE A 68 2.36 -14.57 -0.49
C PHE A 68 2.37 -13.55 0.66
N LEU A 69 1.83 -12.35 0.39
CA LEU A 69 1.50 -11.41 1.45
C LEU A 69 0.15 -11.77 2.06
N ASP A 70 0.15 -12.06 3.35
CA ASP A 70 -1.07 -12.32 4.11
C ASP A 70 -1.68 -10.99 4.58
N THR A 71 -2.87 -10.69 4.06
CA THR A 71 -3.60 -9.46 4.38
C THR A 71 -4.71 -9.69 5.41
N ARG A 72 -4.73 -10.83 6.11
CA ARG A 72 -5.67 -11.08 7.22
C ARG A 72 -5.54 -9.99 8.29
N GLY A 73 -6.70 -9.46 8.71
CA GLY A 73 -6.76 -8.37 9.69
C GLY A 73 -6.61 -6.97 9.08
N TRP A 74 -6.29 -6.85 7.79
CA TRP A 74 -6.25 -5.57 7.09
C TRP A 74 -7.65 -5.19 6.58
N GLY A 75 -7.77 -3.96 6.05
CA GLY A 75 -8.99 -3.46 5.41
C GLY A 75 -9.06 -3.77 3.91
N LYS A 76 -9.10 -2.71 3.10
CA LYS A 76 -9.08 -2.74 1.65
C LYS A 76 -8.07 -1.71 1.17
N GLY A 77 -7.28 -2.03 0.15
CA GLY A 77 -6.28 -1.11 -0.35
C GLY A 77 -5.48 -1.66 -1.53
N VAL A 78 -4.32 -1.04 -1.77
CA VAL A 78 -3.33 -1.46 -2.76
C VAL A 78 -1.98 -1.67 -2.09
N VAL A 79 -1.21 -2.64 -2.57
CA VAL A 79 0.13 -2.94 -2.06
C VAL A 79 1.17 -2.74 -3.14
N THR A 80 2.28 -2.10 -2.78
CA THR A 80 3.49 -2.08 -3.60
C THR A 80 4.70 -2.57 -2.83
N ILE A 81 5.58 -3.30 -3.51
CA ILE A 81 6.83 -3.82 -2.97
C ILE A 81 7.95 -3.42 -3.94
N ASN A 82 8.98 -2.74 -3.43
CA ASN A 82 10.08 -2.23 -4.27
C ASN A 82 9.58 -1.42 -5.47
N GLN A 83 8.59 -0.58 -5.22
CA GLN A 83 7.89 0.26 -6.21
C GLN A 83 6.99 -0.50 -7.20
N TYR A 84 7.02 -1.83 -7.25
CA TYR A 84 6.11 -2.61 -8.09
C TYR A 84 4.72 -2.72 -7.47
N ASN A 85 3.69 -2.38 -8.25
CA ASN A 85 2.31 -2.65 -7.84
C ASN A 85 2.03 -4.17 -7.85
N ILE A 86 1.71 -4.70 -6.66
CA ILE A 86 1.39 -6.11 -6.43
C ILE A 86 -0.11 -6.37 -6.62
N GLY A 87 -0.92 -5.34 -6.46
CA GLY A 87 -2.36 -5.37 -6.76
C GLY A 87 -3.22 -4.86 -5.62
N ARG A 88 -4.53 -5.01 -5.83
CA ARG A 88 -5.58 -4.63 -4.87
C ARG A 88 -5.85 -5.80 -3.94
N TYR A 89 -6.01 -5.51 -2.65
CA TYR A 89 -6.52 -6.47 -1.66
C TYR A 89 -7.85 -5.98 -1.10
N TRP A 90 -8.68 -6.94 -0.71
CA TRP A 90 -9.88 -6.67 0.06
C TRP A 90 -10.07 -7.79 1.07
N ALA A 91 -9.53 -7.59 2.26
CA ALA A 91 -9.45 -8.65 3.25
C ALA A 91 -10.81 -8.94 3.91
N SER A 92 -11.77 -8.01 3.88
CA SER A 92 -13.11 -8.22 4.45
C SER A 92 -14.12 -8.85 3.50
N ILE A 93 -13.99 -8.66 2.18
CA ILE A 93 -14.98 -9.11 1.19
C ILE A 93 -14.26 -9.52 -0.11
N GLY A 94 -14.34 -10.80 -0.50
CA GLY A 94 -13.89 -11.26 -1.82
C GLY A 94 -13.55 -12.76 -1.90
N PRO A 95 -13.50 -13.34 -3.12
CA PRO A 95 -13.18 -14.76 -3.36
C PRO A 95 -11.66 -15.05 -3.44
N GLN A 96 -10.78 -14.05 -3.26
CA GLN A 96 -9.33 -14.27 -3.24
C GLN A 96 -8.98 -15.29 -2.16
N VAL A 97 -8.59 -16.49 -2.58
CA VAL A 97 -8.43 -17.67 -1.74
C VAL A 97 -7.42 -17.35 -0.63
N GLY A 98 -7.91 -17.25 0.61
CA GLY A 98 -7.07 -17.05 1.78
C GLY A 98 -6.53 -15.63 2.03
N LYS A 99 -7.01 -14.59 1.32
CA LYS A 99 -6.58 -13.18 1.52
C LYS A 99 -5.08 -12.97 1.31
N LYS A 100 -4.55 -13.66 0.30
CA LYS A 100 -3.13 -13.68 -0.06
C LYS A 100 -2.89 -12.95 -1.39
N LEU A 101 -1.86 -12.13 -1.44
CA LEU A 101 -1.36 -11.55 -2.70
C LEU A 101 -0.07 -12.28 -3.11
N GLU A 102 -0.03 -12.78 -4.35
CA GLU A 102 1.15 -13.42 -4.92
C GLU A 102 2.28 -12.42 -5.16
N ILE A 103 3.49 -12.77 -4.73
CA ILE A 103 4.69 -11.97 -4.93
C ILE A 103 5.75 -12.86 -5.57
N TYR A 104 6.13 -12.48 -6.78
CA TYR A 104 7.22 -13.13 -7.51
C TYR A 104 8.57 -12.72 -6.94
N LYS A 105 9.48 -13.69 -6.78
CA LYS A 105 10.83 -13.50 -6.19
C LYS A 105 11.65 -12.41 -6.87
N ASN A 106 11.44 -12.19 -8.17
CA ASN A 106 12.10 -11.14 -8.95
C ASN A 106 11.64 -9.72 -8.57
N ARG A 107 10.67 -9.57 -7.68
CA ARG A 107 10.23 -8.28 -7.13
C ARG A 107 10.76 -8.03 -5.71
N ILE A 108 11.56 -8.95 -5.14
CA ILE A 108 12.03 -8.95 -3.74
C ILE A 108 13.56 -8.84 -3.66
N ILE A 109 14.15 -7.91 -4.41
CA ILE A 109 15.58 -7.94 -4.74
C ILE A 109 16.46 -7.12 -3.78
N THR A 110 15.94 -6.07 -3.11
CA THR A 110 16.72 -5.24 -2.15
C THR A 110 15.83 -4.31 -1.32
N ALA A 111 16.24 -4.03 -0.06
CA ALA A 111 15.65 -3.05 0.88
C ALA A 111 14.12 -2.88 0.73
N ASN A 112 13.37 -3.88 1.21
CA ASN A 112 11.97 -4.04 0.83
C ASN A 112 11.06 -3.04 1.54
N SER A 113 10.80 -1.87 0.95
CA SER A 113 9.75 -0.98 1.43
C SER A 113 8.38 -1.47 0.93
N ILE A 114 7.50 -1.86 1.85
CA ILE A 114 6.10 -2.20 1.59
C ILE A 114 5.28 -0.95 1.79
N HIS A 115 4.62 -0.45 0.74
CA HIS A 115 3.68 0.66 0.86
C HIS A 115 2.25 0.14 0.68
N THR A 116 1.36 0.51 1.59
CA THR A 116 -0.07 0.20 1.45
C THR A 116 -0.87 1.49 1.54
N VAL A 117 -1.85 1.69 0.66
CA VAL A 117 -2.78 2.85 0.67
C VAL A 117 -4.19 2.36 0.92
#